data_AF-A0A1J5Q8Z4-F1
#
_entry.id   AF-A0A1J5Q8Z4-F1
#
_cell.length_a   1.000
_cell.length_b   1.000
_cell.length_c   1.000
_cell.angle_alpha   90.00
_cell.angle_beta   90.00
_cell.angle_gamma   90.00
#
_symmetry.space_group_name_H-M   'P 1'
#
loop_
_entity.id
_entity.type
_entity.pdbx_description
1 polymer ?
#
loop_
_entity_poly.entity_id
_entity_poly.type
_entity_poly.pdbx_seq_one_letter_code
_entity_poly.pdbx_strand_id
1 'polypeptide(L)' 'MNEKQLAREMKRIDKEMHDAARNLEFEKAAELRDRLKKLREKFYGAEVPDIEA' A
#
# COMPACT_ATOMS: atom_id res chain seq x y z
N MET A 1 13.66 8.07 7.63
CA MET A 1 12.88 6.84 7.82
C MET A 1 13.77 5.66 7.46
N ASN A 2 13.81 4.63 8.31
CA ASN A 2 14.56 3.40 8.02
C ASN A 2 13.67 2.40 7.25
N GLU A 3 14.24 1.47 6.50
CA GLU A 3 13.52 0.46 5.69
C GLU A 3 12.47 -0.30 6.51
N LYS A 4 12.79 -0.67 7.75
CA LYS A 4 11.85 -1.30 8.69
C LYS A 4 10.62 -0.44 8.99
N GLN A 5 10.74 0.88 8.99
CA GLN A 5 9.61 1.78 9.22
C GLN A 5 8.71 1.85 7.98
N LEU A 6 9.29 1.89 6.77
CA LEU A 6 8.52 1.83 5.52
C LEU A 6 7.73 0.53 5.40
N ALA A 7 8.34 -0.62 5.70
CA ALA A 7 7.65 -1.92 5.65
C ALA A 7 6.44 -1.98 6.61
N ARG A 8 6.58 -1.40 7.82
CA ARG A 8 5.47 -1.29 8.78
C ARG A 8 4.36 -0.39 8.28
N GLU A 9 4.71 0.74 7.67
CA GLU A 9 3.73 1.69 7.14
C GLU A 9 2.99 1.12 5.93
N MET A 10 3.68 0.40 5.04
CA MET A 10 3.04 -0.33 3.93
C MET A 10 2.02 -1.35 4.46
N LYS A 11 2.39 -2.16 5.47
CA LYS A 11 1.46 -3.12 6.07
C LYS A 11 0.24 -2.45 6.71
N ARG A 12 0.42 -1.27 7.30
CA ARG A 12 -0.69 -0.51 7.89
C ARG A 12 -1.65 -0.01 6.81
N ILE A 13 -1.13 0.58 5.73
CA ILE A 13 -1.93 1.10 4.61
C ILE A 13 -2.68 -0.04 3.91
N ASP A 14 -2.04 -1.18 3.71
CA ASP A 14 -2.64 -2.37 3.13
C ASP A 14 -3.86 -2.86 3.94
N LYS A 15 -3.72 -2.90 5.27
CA LYS A 15 -4.83 -3.23 6.16
C LYS A 15 -5.96 -2.20 6.09
N GLU A 16 -5.63 -0.90 6.17
CA GLU A 16 -6.63 0.18 6.08
C GLU A 16 -7.37 0.15 4.74
N MET A 17 -6.68 -0.19 3.65
CA MET A 17 -7.28 -0.32 2.32
C MET A 17 -8.30 -1.45 2.28
N HIS A 18 -7.96 -2.62 2.82
CA HIS A 18 -8.87 -3.75 2.90
C HIS A 18 -10.07 -3.48 3.80
N ASP A 19 -9.87 -2.79 4.91
CA ASP A 19 -10.95 -2.41 5.82
C ASP A 19 -11.90 -1.39 5.14
N ALA A 20 -11.36 -0.40 4.42
CA ALA A 20 -12.15 0.54 3.61
C ALA A 20 -12.95 -0.21 2.51
N ALA A 21 -12.34 -1.16 1.82
CA ALA A 21 -13.02 -1.97 0.80
C ALA A 21 -14.16 -2.82 1.39
N ARG A 22 -13.97 -3.41 2.58
CA ARG A 22 -15.04 -4.14 3.30
C ARG A 22 -16.19 -3.24 3.70
N ASN A 23 -15.90 -1.98 4.04
CA ASN A 23 -16.89 -0.97 4.39
C ASN A 23 -17.54 -0.29 3.16
N LEU A 24 -17.24 -0.75 1.93
CA LEU A 24 -17.70 -0.14 0.68
C LEU A 24 -17.22 1.32 0.49
N GLU A 25 -16.15 1.72 1.19
CA GLU A 25 -15.49 3.02 1.06
C GLU A 25 -14.49 3.00 -0.11
N PHE A 26 -14.98 2.83 -1.34
CA PHE A 26 -14.13 2.56 -2.51
C PHE A 26 -13.16 3.70 -2.86
N GLU A 27 -13.60 4.95 -2.69
CA GLU A 27 -12.75 6.13 -2.95
C GLU A 27 -11.53 6.13 -2.01
N LYS A 28 -11.76 5.89 -0.72
CA LYS A 28 -10.71 5.75 0.29
C LYS A 28 -9.81 4.55 0.04
N ALA A 29 -10.37 3.41 -0.36
CA ALA A 29 -9.58 2.24 -0.75
C ALA A 29 -8.68 2.54 -1.96
N ALA A 30 -9.17 3.28 -2.95
CA ALA A 30 -8.39 3.69 -4.11
C ALA A 30 -7.22 4.63 -3.73
N GLU A 31 -7.46 5.62 -2.87
CA GLU A 31 -6.41 6.51 -2.35
C GLU A 31 -5.32 5.75 -1.58
N LEU A 32 -5.72 4.80 -0.73
CA LEU A 32 -4.79 3.99 0.05
C LEU A 32 -3.95 3.08 -0.85
N ARG A 33 -4.54 2.49 -1.89
CA ARG A 33 -3.82 1.71 -2.91
C ARG A 33 -2.77 2.55 -3.62
N ASP A 34 -3.12 3.77 -4.04
CA ASP A 34 -2.20 4.66 -4.76
C ASP A 34 -1.06 5.13 -3.84
N ARG A 35 -1.34 5.34 -2.55
CA ARG A 35 -0.30 5.61 -1.54
C ARG A 35 0.62 4.42 -1.31
N LEU A 36 0.07 3.20 -1.27
CA LEU A 36 0.83 1.96 -1.13
C LEU A 36 1.78 1.77 -2.31
N LYS A 37 1.31 2.02 -3.54
CA LYS A 37 2.11 1.96 -4.77
C LYS A 37 3.32 2.90 -4.71
N LYS A 38 3.09 4.18 -4.36
CA LYS A 38 4.17 5.17 -4.21
C LYS A 38 5.21 4.78 -3.14
N LEU A 39 4.78 4.09 -2.08
CA LEU A 39 5.69 3.59 -1.04
C LEU A 39 6.49 2.37 -1.53
N ARG A 40 5.88 1.44 -2.26
CA ARG A 40 6.57 0.30 -2.89
C ARG A 40 7.62 0.76 -3.89
N GLU A 41 7.29 1.73 -4.75
CA GLU A 41 8.23 2.31 -5.73
C GLU A 41 9.46 2.93 -5.06
N LYS A 42 9.27 3.62 -3.92
CA LYS A 42 10.35 4.19 -3.12
C LYS A 42 11.18 3.15 -2.38
N PHE A 43 10.56 2.03 -1.99
CA PHE A 43 11.21 0.99 -1.20
C PHE A 43 12.07 0.06 -2.05
N TYR A 44 11.55 -0.37 -3.21
CA TYR A 44 12.25 -1.32 -4.08
C TYR A 44 13.11 -0.65 -5.15
N GLY A 45 12.89 0.64 -5.43
CA GLY A 45 13.45 1.31 -6.61
C GLY A 45 12.74 0.80 -7.86
N ALA A 46 11.93 1.65 -8.48
CA ALA A 46 11.21 1.49 -9.75
C ALA A 46 11.02 0.05 -10.31
N GLU A 47 9.75 -0.39 -10.29
CA GLU A 47 9.18 -1.58 -10.95
C GLU A 47 9.46 -2.95 -10.30
N VAL A 48 8.72 -3.25 -9.23
CA VAL A 48 8.34 -4.65 -8.95
C VAL A 48 6.93 -4.83 -9.49
N PRO A 49 6.74 -5.51 -10.65
CA PRO A 49 5.41 -5.83 -11.13
C PRO A 49 4.70 -6.71 -10.08
N ASP A 50 3.43 -6.42 -9.79
CA ASP A 50 2.61 -7.24 -8.89
C ASP A 50 2.59 -8.67 -9.43
N ILE A 51 3.31 -9.57 -8.74
CA ILE A 51 3.12 -11.01 -8.89
C ILE A 51 2.01 -11.35 -7.90
N GLU A 52 0.77 -11.26 -8.36
CA GLU A 52 -0.33 -11.98 -7.73
C GLU A 52 -0.02 -13.48 -7.90
N ALA A 53 0.29 -14.14 -6.78
CA ALA A 53 0.49 -15.58 -6.68
C ALA A 53 -0.79 -16.27 -6.21
#